data_AF-A0A920F5E1-F1
#
_entry.id   AF-A0A920F5E1-F1
#
_cell.length_a   1.000
_cell.length_b   1.000
_cell.length_c   1.000
_cell.angle_alpha   90.00
_cell.angle_beta   90.00
_cell.angle_gamma   90.00
#
_symmetry.space_group_name_H-M   'P 1'
#
loop_
_entity.id
_entity.type
_entity.pdbx_description
1 polymer ?
#
loop_
_entity_poly.entity_id
_entity_poly.type
_entity_poly.pdbx_seq_one_letter_code
_entity_poly.pdbx_strand_id
1 'polypeptide(L)' 'MTAKVPENVGNCFQLIDEKMIIGPWVLGEHFSICDAYLYTLTRWLERDGVEREKLPNVNSHFQKMEKRPSIQRIIHYHTT' A
#
# COMPACT_ATOMS: atom_id res chain seq x y z
N MET A 1 -1.45 2.17 24.22
CA MET A 1 -2.56 2.36 23.25
C MET A 1 -2.22 1.69 21.91
N THR A 2 -1.94 0.38 21.89
CA THR A 2 -1.51 -0.34 20.66
C THR A 2 -2.44 -1.49 20.29
N ALA A 3 -3.30 -1.94 21.19
CA ALA A 3 -4.16 -3.11 21.00
C ALA A 3 -5.13 -3.00 19.80
N LYS A 4 -5.55 -1.79 19.42
CA LYS A 4 -6.47 -1.55 18.30
C LYS A 4 -5.80 -1.24 16.97
N VAL A 5 -4.47 -1.24 16.90
CA VAL A 5 -3.76 -0.91 15.65
C VAL A 5 -4.12 -1.87 14.51
N PRO A 6 -4.07 -3.21 14.69
CA PRO A 6 -4.37 -4.14 13.60
C PRO A 6 -5.81 -4.00 13.08
N GLU A 7 -6.78 -3.83 14.00
CA GLU A 7 -8.20 -3.63 13.66
C GLU A 7 -8.41 -2.33 12.88
N ASN A 8 -7.91 -1.20 13.39
CA ASN A 8 -8.12 0.10 12.76
C ASN A 8 -7.43 0.19 11.40
N VAL A 9 -6.16 -0.24 11.32
CA VAL A 9 -5.40 -0.25 10.06
C VAL A 9 -6.04 -1.21 9.06
N GLY A 10 -6.42 -2.41 9.50
CA GLY A 10 -7.12 -3.40 8.68
C GLY A 10 -8.41 -2.84 8.08
N ASN A 11 -9.27 -2.22 8.89
CA ASN A 11 -10.52 -1.61 8.43
C ASN A 11 -10.28 -0.48 7.41
N CYS A 12 -9.29 0.39 7.65
CA CYS A 12 -8.93 1.45 6.70
C CYS A 12 -8.43 0.88 5.37
N PHE A 13 -7.56 -0.13 5.41
CA PHE A 13 -7.03 -0.75 4.20
C PHE A 13 -8.08 -1.57 3.45
N GLN A 14 -9.01 -2.20 4.15
CA GLN A 14 -10.15 -2.85 3.53
C GLN A 14 -11.03 -1.85 2.77
N LEU A 15 -11.32 -0.69 3.36
CA LEU A 15 -12.04 0.38 2.65
C LEU A 15 -11.30 0.84 1.38
N ILE A 16 -9.97 1.01 1.47
CA ILE A 16 -9.16 1.41 0.32
C ILE A 16 -9.21 0.35 -0.79
N ASP A 17 -8.99 -0.91 -0.40
CA ASP A 17 -8.95 -2.06 -1.31
C ASP A 17 -10.29 -2.25 -2.05
N GLU A 18 -11.40 -2.12 -1.34
CA GLU A 18 -12.73 -2.37 -1.89
C GLU A 18 -13.29 -1.20 -2.70
N LYS A 19 -12.95 0.05 -2.34
CA LYS A 19 -13.74 1.23 -2.81
C LYS A 19 -12.93 2.41 -3.31
N MET A 20 -11.63 2.52 -3.00
CA MET A 20 -10.89 3.76 -3.25
C MET A 20 -9.84 3.66 -4.34
N ILE A 21 -9.50 2.46 -4.81
CA ILE A 21 -8.65 2.29 -5.98
C ILE A 21 -9.55 2.28 -7.23
N ILE A 22 -9.47 3.36 -8.01
CA ILE A 22 -10.36 3.58 -9.17
C ILE A 22 -9.88 2.83 -10.42
N GLY A 23 -8.57 2.62 -10.56
CA GLY A 23 -7.98 1.99 -11.74
C GLY A 23 -6.59 1.43 -11.47
N PRO A 24 -5.69 1.37 -12.46
CA PRO A 24 -4.34 0.84 -12.26
C PRO A 24 -3.50 1.65 -11.26
N TRP A 25 -3.90 2.88 -10.95
CA TRP A 25 -3.41 3.75 -9.88
C TRP A 25 -4.59 4.22 -9.02
N VAL A 26 -4.28 4.79 -7.84
CA VAL A 26 -5.31 5.17 -6.84
C VAL A 26 -6.40 6.06 -7.45
N LEU A 27 -6.01 7.08 -8.24
CA LEU A 27 -6.94 8.02 -8.86
C LEU A 27 -7.30 7.70 -10.33
N GLY A 28 -7.09 6.45 -10.77
CA GLY A 28 -7.44 5.98 -12.12
C GLY A 28 -6.23 5.67 -12.99
N GLU A 29 -6.19 6.23 -14.20
CA GLU A 29 -5.22 5.86 -15.24
C GLU A 29 -3.81 6.40 -15.02
N HIS A 30 -3.68 7.49 -14.26
CA HIS A 30 -2.41 8.19 -14.10
C HIS A 30 -1.87 8.09 -12.67
N PHE A 31 -0.57 7.89 -12.57
CA PHE A 31 0.14 7.96 -11.30
C PHE A 31 -0.01 9.35 -10.67
N SER A 32 -0.22 9.37 -9.36
CA SER A 32 -0.40 10.57 -8.55
C SER A 32 0.37 10.46 -7.23
N ILE A 33 0.32 11.54 -6.44
CA ILE A 33 0.92 11.53 -5.11
C ILE A 33 0.25 10.49 -4.18
N CYS A 34 -1.02 10.16 -4.39
CA CYS A 34 -1.76 9.16 -3.61
C CYS A 34 -1.11 7.77 -3.69
N ASP A 35 -0.51 7.42 -4.84
CA ASP A 35 0.17 6.15 -5.04
C ASP A 35 1.45 6.03 -4.21
N ALA A 36 2.22 7.12 -4.12
CA ALA A 36 3.44 7.16 -3.29
C ALA A 36 3.09 7.04 -1.79
N TYR A 37 2.03 7.72 -1.36
CA TYR A 37 1.55 7.62 0.02
C TYR A 37 1.02 6.21 0.34
N LEU A 38 0.15 5.66 -0.51
CA LEU A 38 -0.38 4.32 -0.31
C LEU A 38 0.74 3.29 -0.24
N TYR A 39 1.68 3.30 -1.20
CA TYR A 39 2.83 2.39 -1.20
C TYR A 39 3.63 2.46 0.10
N THR A 40 3.88 3.67 0.62
CA THR A 40 4.62 3.86 1.88
C THR A 40 3.89 3.21 3.05
N LEU A 41 2.58 3.45 3.18
CA LEU A 41 1.77 2.86 4.25
C LEU A 41 1.65 1.34 4.12
N THR A 42 1.52 0.82 2.89
CA THR A 42 1.43 -0.62 2.63
C THR A 42 2.66 -1.39 3.14
N ARG A 43 3.85 -0.77 3.16
CA ARG A 43 5.08 -1.38 3.70
C ARG A 43 5.03 -1.61 5.21
N TRP A 44 4.11 -0.96 5.93
CA TRP A 44 3.98 -1.08 7.38
C TRP A 44 2.92 -2.09 7.81
N LEU A 45 2.12 -2.62 6.88
CA LEU A 45 0.99 -3.51 7.18
C LEU A 45 1.39 -4.73 8.01
N GLU A 46 2.47 -5.41 7.63
CA GLU A 46 2.95 -6.59 8.36
C GLU A 46 3.32 -6.25 9.81
N ARG A 47 3.98 -5.11 10.03
CA ARG A 47 4.31 -4.61 11.38
C ARG A 47 3.05 -4.27 12.18
N ASP A 48 2.04 -3.76 11.50
CA ASP A 48 0.76 -3.38 12.10
C ASP A 48 -0.19 -4.60 12.24
N GLY A 49 0.26 -5.82 11.92
CA GLY A 49 -0.49 -7.07 12.11
C GLY A 49 -1.54 -7.35 11.02
N VAL A 50 -1.40 -6.74 9.84
CA VAL A 50 -2.32 -6.88 8.71
C VAL A 50 -1.62 -7.62 7.56
N GLU A 51 -2.22 -8.72 7.11
CA GLU A 51 -1.72 -9.49 5.96
C GLU A 51 -2.10 -8.80 4.64
N ARG A 52 -1.10 -8.22 3.94
CA ARG A 52 -1.30 -7.53 2.66
C ARG A 52 -1.93 -8.43 1.60
N GLU A 53 -1.64 -9.73 1.63
CA GLU A 53 -2.12 -10.72 0.67
C GLU A 53 -3.66 -10.86 0.68
N LYS A 54 -4.32 -10.46 1.77
CA LYS A 54 -5.79 -10.43 1.89
C LYS A 54 -6.44 -9.20 1.25
N LEU A 55 -5.63 -8.26 0.73
CA LEU A 55 -6.06 -7.01 0.11
C LEU A 55 -5.63 -7.01 -1.37
N PRO A 56 -6.38 -7.65 -2.28
CA PRO A 56 -5.94 -7.92 -3.65
C PRO A 56 -5.60 -6.66 -4.47
N ASN A 57 -6.37 -5.57 -4.34
CA ASN A 57 -6.15 -4.33 -5.10
C ASN A 57 -4.95 -3.56 -4.54
N VAL A 58 -4.82 -3.49 -3.21
CA VAL A 58 -3.65 -2.90 -2.54
C VAL A 58 -2.39 -3.70 -2.84
N ASN A 59 -2.45 -5.03 -2.82
CA ASN A 59 -1.31 -5.89 -3.13
C ASN A 59 -0.88 -5.75 -4.59
N SER A 60 -1.85 -5.70 -5.52
CA SER A 60 -1.59 -5.44 -6.94
C SER A 60 -0.92 -4.07 -7.16
N HIS A 61 -1.45 -3.02 -6.51
CA HIS A 61 -0.85 -1.68 -6.52
C HIS A 61 0.58 -1.69 -5.98
N PHE A 62 0.80 -2.35 -4.85
CA PHE A 62 2.11 -2.50 -4.23
C PHE A 62 3.13 -3.15 -5.16
N GLN A 63 2.77 -4.28 -5.77
CA GLN A 63 3.64 -4.98 -6.74
C GLN A 63 3.93 -4.13 -7.97
N LYS A 64 2.99 -3.31 -8.42
CA LYS A 64 3.19 -2.36 -9.52
C LYS A 64 4.18 -1.26 -9.12
N MET A 65 4.07 -0.75 -7.89
CA MET A 65 4.99 0.25 -7.34
C MET A 65 6.41 -0.28 -7.17
N GLU A 66 6.56 -1.51 -6.67
CA GLU A 66 7.86 -2.20 -6.57
C GLU A 66 8.58 -2.23 -7.93
N LYS A 67 7.87 -2.45 -9.03
CA LYS A 67 8.45 -2.51 -10.38
C LYS A 67 8.82 -1.15 -10.97
N ARG A 68 8.52 -0.02 -10.32
CA ARG A 68 8.83 1.31 -10.87
C ARG A 68 10.33 1.59 -10.84
N PRO A 69 10.92 2.11 -11.93
CA PRO A 69 12.35 2.44 -11.98
C PRO A 69 12.81 3.41 -10.87
N SER A 70 11.94 4.35 -10.48
CA SER A 70 12.23 5.28 -9.38
C SER A 70 12.37 4.58 -8.03
N ILE A 71 11.54 3.57 -7.77
CA ILE A 71 11.58 2.78 -6.53
C ILE A 71 12.79 1.85 -6.55
N GLN A 72 12.99 1.10 -7.62
CA GLN A 72 14.15 0.21 -7.79
C GLN A 72 15.50 0.94 -7.61
N ARG A 73 15.57 2.21 -8.04
CA ARG A 73 16.76 3.05 -7.86
C ARG A 73 17.03 3.45 -6.40
N ILE A 74 16.02 3.52 -5.55
CA ILE A 74 16.21 4.01 -4.16
C ILE A 74 16.08 2.91 -3.12
N ILE A 75 15.44 1.79 -3.45
CA ILE A 75 15.03 0.79 -2.46
C ILE A 75 16.22 0.16 -1.74
N HIS A 76 17.38 0.08 -2.39
CA HIS A 76 18.61 -0.42 -1.80
C HIS A 76 19.20 0.48 -0.71
N TYR A 77 18.83 1.77 -0.65
CA TYR A 77 19.17 2.65 0.47
C TYR A 77 18.26 2.46 1.68
N HIS A 78 17.12 1.80 1.48
CA HIS A 78 16.19 1.51 2.56
C HIS A 78 16.58 0.19 3.23
N THR A 79 17.61 0.23 4.07
CA THR A 79 18.01 -0.90 4.91
C THR A 79 16.91 -1.18 5.94
N THR A 80 16.37 -2.39 5.94
CA THR A 80 15.42 -2.90 6.94
C THR A 80 16.15 -3.45 8.14
#